data_AF-A0A2E3QB88-F1
#
_entry.id   AF-A0A2E3QB88-F1
#
_cell.length_a   1.000
_cell.length_b   1.000
_cell.length_c   1.000
_cell.angle_alpha   90.00
_cell.angle_beta   90.00
_cell.angle_gamma   90.00
#
_symmetry.space_group_name_H-M   'P 1'
#
loop_
_entity.id
_entity.type
_entity.pdbx_description
1 polymer ?
#
loop_
_entity_poly.entity_id
_entity_poly.type
_entity_poly.pdbx_seq_one_letter_code
_entity_poly.pdbx_strand_id
1 'polypeptide(L)' 'MVDLTEQEQAAIRAAMKPLAEIMEEIGWQIRLVDLTEAQVLTLIEVAVGGFQDAMLATAKAEDTEIPF' A
#
# COMPACT_ATOMS: atom_id res chain seq x y z
N MET A 1 11.41 -13.63 -7.11
CA MET A 1 10.29 -13.27 -6.21
C MET A 1 10.95 -12.62 -5.01
N VAL A 2 10.46 -11.48 -4.54
CA VAL A 2 11.06 -10.84 -3.35
C VAL A 2 10.71 -11.70 -2.15
N ASP A 3 11.70 -12.07 -1.33
CA ASP A 3 11.48 -12.79 -0.08
C ASP A 3 10.96 -11.80 0.96
N LEU A 4 9.63 -11.68 1.02
CA LEU A 4 8.91 -10.80 1.93
C LEU A 4 8.56 -11.56 3.21
N THR A 5 8.69 -10.88 4.34
CA THR A 5 8.12 -11.33 5.62
C THR A 5 6.59 -11.36 5.56
N GLU A 6 5.95 -12.09 6.47
CA GLU A 6 4.48 -12.15 6.55
C GLU A 6 3.88 -10.75 6.79
N GLN A 7 4.56 -9.93 7.60
CA GLN A 7 4.18 -8.55 7.90
C GLN A 7 4.23 -7.69 6.63
N GLU A 8 5.32 -7.77 5.85
CA GLU A 8 5.45 -7.03 4.59
C GLU A 8 4.42 -7.49 3.56
N GLN A 9 4.10 -8.79 3.50
CA GLN A 9 3.06 -9.31 2.62
C GLN A 9 1.67 -8.79 3.03
N ALA A 10 1.38 -8.71 4.32
CA ALA A 10 0.14 -8.12 4.83
C ALA A 10 0.06 -6.62 4.55
N ALA A 11 1.16 -5.89 4.70
CA ALA A 11 1.25 -4.47 4.40
C ALA A 11 1.02 -4.16 2.92
N ILE A 12 1.58 -4.97 2.01
CA ILE A 12 1.29 -4.85 0.57
C ILE A 12 -0.20 -5.06 0.28
N ARG A 13 -0.83 -6.05 0.93
CA ARG A 13 -2.28 -6.28 0.76
C ARG A 13 -3.11 -5.12 1.32
N ALA A 14 -2.68 -4.51 2.42
CA ALA A 14 -3.35 -3.33 2.98
C ALA A 14 -3.25 -2.12 2.04
N ALA A 15 -2.09 -1.92 1.40
CA ALA A 15 -1.87 -0.85 0.43
C ALA A 15 -2.75 -0.97 -0.84
N MET A 16 -3.28 -2.16 -1.16
CA MET A 16 -4.18 -2.34 -2.31
C MET A 16 -5.46 -1.53 -2.21
N LYS A 17 -5.97 -1.28 -0.98
CA LYS A 17 -7.21 -0.54 -0.80
C LYS A 17 -7.08 0.92 -1.25
N PRO A 18 -6.16 1.74 -0.71
CA PRO A 18 -6.02 3.12 -1.16
C PRO A 18 -5.54 3.20 -2.62
N LEU A 19 -4.79 2.20 -3.11
CA LEU A 19 -4.44 2.12 -4.53
C LEU A 19 -5.68 1.96 -5.44
N ALA A 20 -6.65 1.13 -5.01
CA ALA A 20 -7.91 0.94 -5.72
C ALA A 20 -8.77 2.20 -5.72
N GLU A 21 -8.76 2.98 -4.63
CA GLU A 21 -9.45 4.27 -4.54
C GLU A 21 -8.88 5.27 -5.56
N ILE A 22 -7.53 5.36 -5.68
CA ILE A 22 -6.89 6.19 -6.71
C ILE A 22 -7.17 5.68 -8.12
N MET A 23 -7.20 4.36 -8.33
CA MET A 23 -7.55 3.79 -9.64
C MET A 23 -9.01 4.03 -10.03
N GLU A 24 -9.93 4.17 -9.07
CA GLU A 24 -11.31 4.58 -9.34
C GLU A 24 -11.38 6.03 -9.84
N GLU A 25 -10.57 6.92 -9.27
CA GLU A 25 -10.46 8.32 -9.71
C GLU A 25 -9.79 8.45 -11.10
N ILE A 26 -8.75 7.65 -11.35
CA ILE A 26 -8.08 7.60 -12.65
C ILE A 26 -8.98 6.94 -13.71
N GLY A 27 -9.70 5.88 -13.33
CA GLY A 27 -10.54 5.06 -14.20
C GLY A 27 -9.87 3.75 -14.62
N TRP A 28 -10.48 2.63 -14.25
CA TRP A 28 -9.99 1.27 -14.52
C TRP A 28 -9.82 0.91 -15.99
N GLN A 29 -10.53 1.60 -16.88
CA GLN A 29 -10.44 1.40 -18.33
C GLN A 29 -9.15 1.94 -18.95
N ILE A 30 -8.44 2.85 -18.26
CA ILE A 30 -7.18 3.40 -18.76
C ILE A 30 -6.12 2.29 -18.70
N ARG A 31 -5.47 2.03 -19.84
CA ARG A 31 -4.37 1.06 -19.86
C ARG A 31 -3.21 1.65 -19.07
N LEU A 32 -2.52 0.82 -18.30
CA LEU A 32 -1.35 1.26 -17.50
C LEU A 32 -0.31 2.02 -18.32
N VAL A 33 -0.11 1.66 -19.60
CA VAL A 33 0.83 2.31 -20.52
C VAL A 33 0.42 3.72 -20.95
N ASP A 34 -0.85 4.08 -20.76
CA ASP A 34 -1.41 5.39 -21.11
C ASP A 34 -1.48 6.32 -19.89
N LEU A 35 -1.04 5.87 -18.71
CA LEU A 35 -0.97 6.72 -17.53
C LEU A 35 0.08 7.81 -17.72
N THR A 36 -0.26 9.03 -17.30
CA THR A 36 0.67 10.14 -17.23
C THR A 36 1.69 9.93 -16.12
N GLU A 37 2.84 10.60 -16.22
CA GLU A 37 3.87 10.58 -15.17
C GLU A 37 3.30 10.96 -13.79
N ALA A 38 2.45 11.99 -13.73
CA ALA A 38 1.80 12.41 -12.49
C ALA A 38 0.91 11.31 -11.90
N GLN A 39 0.11 10.61 -12.72
CA GLN A 39 -0.74 9.51 -12.26
C GLN A 39 0.09 8.33 -11.74
N VAL A 40 1.19 7.99 -12.43
CA VAL A 40 2.10 6.93 -11.98
C VAL A 40 2.75 7.30 -10.65
N LEU A 41 3.18 8.56 -10.50
CA LEU A 41 3.76 9.05 -9.26
C LEU A 41 2.76 8.96 -8.11
N THR A 42 1.51 9.39 -8.32
CA THR A 42 0.44 9.28 -7.32
C THR A 42 0.19 7.84 -6.91
N LEU A 43 0.15 6.90 -7.86
CA LEU A 43 -0.01 5.47 -7.54
C LEU A 43 1.15 4.95 -6.66
N ILE A 44 2.39 5.36 -6.94
CA ILE A 44 3.56 4.96 -6.14
C ILE A 44 3.49 5.56 -4.74
N GLU A 45 3.19 6.85 -4.60
CA GLU A 45 3.08 7.53 -3.31
C GLU A 45 2.01 6.89 -2.42
N VAL A 46 0.85 6.58 -3.01
CA VAL A 46 -0.24 5.92 -2.29
C VAL A 46 0.11 4.47 -1.91
N ALA A 47 0.77 3.72 -2.81
CA ALA A 47 1.24 2.38 -2.50
C ALA A 47 2.23 2.36 -1.33
N VAL A 48 3.23 3.25 -1.37
CA VAL A 48 4.27 3.35 -0.34
C VAL A 48 3.69 3.86 0.97
N GLY A 49 2.82 4.87 0.94
CA GLY A 49 2.13 5.39 2.12
C GLY A 49 1.28 4.32 2.80
N GLY A 50 0.43 3.62 2.04
CA GLY A 50 -0.40 2.55 2.58
C GLY A 50 0.40 1.37 3.15
N PHE A 51 1.54 1.04 2.54
CA PHE A 51 2.46 0.03 3.06
C PHE A 51 3.10 0.48 4.39
N GLN A 52 3.61 1.71 4.44
CA GLN A 52 4.24 2.26 5.64
C GLN A 52 3.25 2.37 6.80
N ASP A 53 2.02 2.83 6.54
CA ASP A 53 0.95 2.90 7.54
C ASP A 53 0.62 1.52 8.12
N ALA A 54 0.54 0.51 7.27
CA ALA A 54 0.30 -0.86 7.71
C ALA A 54 1.45 -1.41 8.55
N MET A 55 2.71 -1.19 8.14
CA MET A 55 3.88 -1.59 8.92
C MET A 55 3.94 -0.90 10.29
N LEU A 56 3.61 0.40 10.35
CA LEU A 56 3.54 1.16 11.60
C LEU A 56 2.42 0.65 12.51
N ALA A 57 1.27 0.27 11.94
CA ALA A 57 0.17 -0.29 12.70
C ALA A 57 0.54 -1.66 13.30
N THR A 58 1.22 -2.51 12.54
CA THR A 58 1.73 -3.80 13.03
C THR A 58 2.75 -3.62 14.15
N ALA A 59 3.74 -2.73 13.97
CA ALA A 59 4.74 -2.46 15.00
C ALA A 59 4.11 -1.98 16.32
N LYS A 60 3.09 -1.11 16.25
CA LYS A 60 2.34 -0.65 17.44
C LYS A 60 1.54 -1.76 18.11
N ALA A 61 1.01 -2.72 17.34
CA ALA A 61 0.27 -3.85 17.88
C ALA A 61 1.19 -4.79 18.66
N GLU A 62 2.41 -5.02 18.17
CA GLU A 62 3.44 -5.83 18.85
C GLU A 62 3.91 -5.18 20.17
N ASP A 63 4.08 -3.85 20.20
CA ASP A 63 4.44 -3.12 21.43
C ASP A 63 3.34 -3.14 22.52
N THR A 64 2.08 -3.43 22.14
CA THR A 64 0.94 -3.43 23.08
C THR A 64 0.83 -4.77 23.86
N GLU A 65 1.51 -5.84 23.42
CA GLU A 65 1.47 -7.17 24.04
C GLU A 65 2.45 -7.34 25.23
N ILE A 66 2.65 -6.32 26.07
CA ILE A 66 3.34 -6.48 27.37
C ILE A 66 2.28 -6.50 28.49
N PRO A 67 1.79 -7.67 28.95
CA PRO A 67 0.97 -7.76 30.14
C PRO A 67 1.85 -7.53 31.37
N PHE A 68 1.42 -6.60 32.23
CA PHE A 68 1.95 -6.43 33.58
C PHE A 68 1.58 -7.63 34.47
#